data_AF-A0A5K1CVD2-F1
#
_entry.id   AF-A0A5K1CVD2-F1
#
_cell.length_a   1.000
_cell.length_b   1.000
_cell.length_c   1.000
_cell.angle_alpha   90.00
_cell.angle_beta   90.00
_cell.angle_gamma   90.00
#
_symmetry.space_group_name_H-M   'P 1'
#
loop_
_entity.id
_entity.type
_entity.pdbx_description
1 polymer ?
#
loop_
_entity_poly.entity_id
_entity_poly.type
_entity_poly.pdbx_seq_one_letter_code
_entity_poly.pdbx_strand_id
1 'polypeptide(L)'
;MMMLVNCSSCRTPLQLPSGARSIRCAICRAVTHIADPRSLPPPSSTWPATPPPPPAATFGPSHYAPTPPSAHGRKKAVICGISYRYSRHELKGCINDAKCMKYLLINRFHFPESSIIMLT
;
A
#
# COMPACT_ATOMS: atom_id res chain seq x y z
N MET A 1 -9.44 -18.00 -19.65
CA MET A 1 -10.64 -17.75 -18.81
C MET A 1 -10.27 -16.73 -17.74
N MET A 2 -10.90 -15.56 -17.69
CA MET A 2 -10.65 -14.58 -16.62
C MET A 2 -11.51 -14.93 -15.40
N MET A 3 -10.96 -14.87 -14.20
CA MET A 3 -11.73 -15.06 -12.96
C MET A 3 -11.99 -13.70 -12.29
N LEU A 4 -13.20 -13.50 -11.78
CA LEU A 4 -13.54 -12.35 -10.95
C LEU A 4 -13.32 -12.70 -9.47
N VAL A 5 -12.50 -11.92 -8.79
CA VAL A 5 -12.27 -12.04 -7.34
C VAL A 5 -12.51 -10.69 -6.68
N ASN A 6 -13.28 -10.67 -5.60
CA ASN A 6 -13.50 -9.44 -4.84
C ASN A 6 -12.29 -9.12 -3.97
N CYS A 7 -11.90 -7.85 -3.93
CA CYS A 7 -10.86 -7.39 -3.04
C CYS A 7 -11.21 -7.71 -1.57
N SER A 8 -10.25 -8.25 -0.82
CA SER A 8 -10.40 -8.58 0.61
C SER A 8 -10.73 -7.38 1.50
N SER A 9 -10.45 -6.16 1.05
CA SER A 9 -10.68 -4.93 1.82
C SER A 9 -11.87 -4.12 1.30
N CYS A 10 -11.85 -3.66 0.05
CA CYS A 10 -12.89 -2.78 -0.48
C CYS A 10 -13.97 -3.49 -1.31
N ARG A 11 -13.93 -4.83 -1.40
CA ARG A 11 -14.86 -5.69 -2.16
C ARG A 11 -15.02 -5.38 -3.66
N THR A 12 -14.23 -4.48 -4.22
CA THR A 12 -14.20 -4.21 -5.66
C THR A 12 -13.90 -5.49 -6.45
N PRO A 13 -14.66 -5.80 -7.51
CA PRO A 13 -14.39 -6.94 -8.36
C PRO A 13 -13.10 -6.71 -9.16
N LEU A 14 -12.19 -7.69 -9.12
CA LEU A 14 -10.90 -7.66 -9.79
C LEU A 14 -10.85 -8.79 -10.83
N GLN A 15 -10.43 -8.46 -12.05
CA GLN A 15 -10.23 -9.44 -13.11
C GLN A 15 -8.82 -10.01 -13.04
N LEU A 16 -8.72 -11.33 -13.04
CA LEU A 16 -7.44 -12.02 -13.01
C LEU A 16 -7.28 -13.00 -14.16
N PRO A 17 -6.08 -13.07 -14.78
CA PRO A 17 -5.70 -14.19 -15.63
C PRO A 17 -5.75 -15.53 -14.86
N SER A 18 -6.02 -16.61 -15.58
CA SER A 18 -5.99 -17.96 -15.01
C SER A 18 -4.60 -18.25 -14.44
N GLY A 19 -4.51 -18.62 -13.16
CA GLY A 19 -3.25 -19.06 -12.52
C GLY A 19 -2.51 -18.01 -11.68
N ALA A 20 -2.95 -16.75 -11.63
CA ALA A 20 -2.36 -15.81 -10.69
C ALA A 20 -2.82 -16.08 -9.23
N ARG A 21 -1.86 -16.01 -8.31
CA ARG A 21 -2.03 -16.38 -6.88
C ARG A 21 -2.37 -15.21 -5.96
N SER A 22 -2.21 -14.00 -6.46
CA SER A 22 -2.58 -12.79 -5.73
C SER A 22 -2.84 -11.65 -6.70
N ILE A 23 -3.61 -10.67 -6.23
CA ILE A 23 -3.86 -9.43 -6.96
C ILE A 23 -3.85 -8.25 -6.01
N ARG A 24 -3.20 -7.17 -6.45
CA ARG A 24 -3.26 -5.88 -5.75
C ARG A 24 -4.44 -5.10 -6.28
N CYS A 25 -5.35 -4.72 -5.40
CA CYS A 25 -6.47 -3.86 -5.76
C CYS A 25 -5.96 -2.48 -6.24
N ALA A 26 -6.40 -2.04 -7.42
CA ALA A 26 -6.06 -0.70 -7.92
C ALA A 26 -6.66 0.43 -7.07
N ILE A 27 -7.75 0.15 -6.34
CA ILE A 27 -8.47 1.13 -5.53
C ILE A 27 -7.84 1.27 -4.14
N CYS A 28 -7.85 0.20 -3.33
CA CYS A 28 -7.39 0.26 -1.94
C CYS A 28 -5.96 -0.25 -1.71
N ARG A 29 -5.28 -0.76 -2.75
CA ARG A 29 -3.93 -1.34 -2.70
C ARG A 29 -3.76 -2.58 -1.81
N ALA A 30 -4.82 -3.06 -1.19
CA ALA A 30 -4.82 -4.34 -0.48
C ALA A 30 -4.46 -5.48 -1.43
N VAL A 31 -3.66 -6.42 -0.93
CA VAL A 31 -3.32 -7.64 -1.65
C VAL A 31 -4.33 -8.70 -1.27
N THR A 32 -5.05 -9.21 -2.27
CA THR A 32 -5.96 -10.34 -2.11
C THR A 32 -5.23 -11.60 -2.58
N HIS A 33 -4.97 -12.50 -1.65
CA HIS A 33 -4.43 -13.82 -1.97
C HIS A 33 -5.56 -14.72 -2.43
N ILE A 34 -5.35 -15.42 -3.53
CA ILE A 34 -6.33 -16.33 -4.11
C ILE A 34 -5.87 -17.72 -3.74
N ALA A 35 -6.69 -18.43 -2.98
CA ALA A 35 -6.40 -19.81 -2.60
C ALA A 35 -6.23 -20.65 -3.88
N ASP A 36 -5.12 -21.37 -3.99
CA ASP A 36 -4.95 -22.35 -5.06
C ASP A 36 -5.86 -23.55 -4.72
N PRO A 37 -6.85 -23.90 -5.57
CA PRO A 37 -7.72 -25.04 -5.31
C PRO A 37 -6.94 -26.35 -5.13
N ARG A 38 -5.69 -26.43 -5.63
CA ARG A 38 -4.81 -27.60 -5.49
C ARG A 38 -4.05 -27.66 -4.18
N SER A 39 -4.12 -26.62 -3.35
CA SER A 39 -3.46 -26.56 -2.03
C SER A 39 -4.40 -26.91 -0.87
N LEU A 40 -5.67 -27.18 -1.16
CA LEU A 40 -6.60 -27.68 -0.15
C LEU A 40 -6.37 -29.19 0.03
N PRO A 41 -6.12 -29.68 1.27
CA PRO A 41 -6.27 -31.11 1.55
C PRO A 41 -7.69 -31.54 1.17
N PRO A 42 -7.89 -32.80 0.73
CA PRO A 42 -9.22 -33.29 0.38
C PRO A 42 -10.20 -33.03 1.53
N PRO A 43 -11.44 -32.60 1.25
CA PRO A 43 -12.42 -32.37 2.29
C PRO A 43 -12.68 -33.69 3.01
N SER A 44 -12.34 -33.75 4.30
CA SER A 44 -12.87 -34.77 5.19
C SER A 44 -14.39 -34.60 5.21
N SER A 45 -15.08 -35.63 4.73
CA SER A 45 -16.52 -35.73 4.64
C SER A 45 -17.15 -35.77 6.03
N THR A 46 -17.51 -34.61 6.58
CA THR A 46 -18.45 -34.49 7.70
C THR A 46 -19.11 -33.12 7.66
N TRP A 47 -20.36 -33.07 7.22
CA TRP A 47 -21.31 -31.96 7.38
C TRP A 47 -22.63 -32.53 7.95
N PRO A 48 -23.52 -31.77 8.60
CA PRO A 48 -23.32 -30.48 9.28
C PRO A 48 -23.96 -30.42 10.69
N ALA A 49 -23.40 -29.62 11.60
CA ALA A 49 -24.16 -28.99 12.67
C ALA A 49 -24.24 -27.49 12.37
N THR A 50 -25.43 -27.00 12.06
CA THR A 50 -25.74 -25.59 11.80
C THR A 50 -25.59 -24.75 13.06
N PRO A 51 -24.78 -23.67 13.08
CA PRO A 51 -24.86 -22.67 14.14
C PRO A 51 -26.08 -21.74 13.91
N PRO A 52 -26.65 -21.14 14.98
CA PRO A 52 -27.84 -20.30 14.90
C PRO A 52 -27.57 -19.00 14.13
N PRO A 53 -28.61 -18.38 13.52
CA PRO A 53 -28.45 -17.14 12.77
C PRO A 53 -28.13 -15.96 13.71
N PRO A 54 -27.24 -15.03 13.30
CA PRO A 54 -27.00 -13.80 14.05
C PRO A 54 -28.21 -12.85 13.97
N PRO A 55 -28.42 -11.98 14.97
CA PRO A 55 -29.52 -11.02 14.97
C PRO A 55 -29.38 -10.02 13.81
N ALA A 56 -30.52 -9.69 13.19
CA ALA A 56 -30.60 -8.75 12.08
C ALA A 56 -30.09 -7.37 12.48
N ALA A 57 -28.92 -6.98 11.98
CA ALA A 57 -28.43 -5.61 12.08
C ALA A 57 -29.30 -4.71 11.20
N THR A 58 -29.96 -3.74 11.82
CA THR A 58 -30.73 -2.69 11.16
C THR A 58 -29.80 -1.88 10.26
N PHE A 59 -29.92 -2.05 8.94
CA PHE A 59 -29.19 -1.28 7.95
C PHE A 59 -29.75 0.14 7.87
N GLY A 60 -29.25 1.05 8.71
CA GLY A 60 -29.27 2.48 8.40
C GLY A 60 -28.28 2.77 7.26
N PRO A 61 -28.56 3.70 6.35
CA PRO A 61 -27.64 4.03 5.27
C PRO A 61 -26.44 4.80 5.84
N SER A 62 -25.43 4.06 6.30
CA SER A 62 -24.13 4.64 6.63
C SER A 62 -23.50 5.11 5.33
N HIS A 63 -23.53 6.42 5.09
CA HIS A 63 -22.77 7.09 4.06
C HIS A 63 -21.26 6.94 4.33
N TYR A 64 -20.71 5.73 4.18
CA TYR A 64 -19.28 5.50 4.06
C TYR A 64 -18.89 5.93 2.65
N ALA A 65 -18.80 7.24 2.43
CA ALA A 65 -17.99 7.75 1.35
C ALA A 65 -16.53 7.48 1.74
N PRO A 66 -15.79 6.59 1.03
CA PRO A 66 -14.37 6.45 1.28
C PRO A 66 -13.73 7.81 0.97
N THR A 67 -13.12 8.44 1.99
CA THR A 67 -12.25 9.59 1.76
C THR A 67 -11.24 9.20 0.69
N PRO A 68 -11.08 9.97 -0.39
CA PRO A 68 -10.16 9.62 -1.46
C PRO A 68 -8.76 9.41 -0.87
N PRO A 69 -8.05 8.33 -1.24
CA PRO A 69 -6.70 8.11 -0.76
C PRO A 69 -5.87 9.33 -1.15
N SER A 70 -5.12 9.88 -0.19
CA SER A 70 -4.24 11.02 -0.45
C SER A 70 -3.40 10.73 -1.69
N ALA A 71 -3.48 11.62 -2.69
CA ALA A 71 -2.75 11.52 -3.95
C ALA A 71 -1.23 11.35 -3.76
N HIS A 72 -0.75 11.62 -2.54
CA HIS A 72 0.65 11.62 -2.16
C HIS A 72 1.15 10.33 -1.49
N GLY A 73 0.30 9.37 -1.12
CA GLY A 73 0.75 8.10 -0.50
C GLY A 73 1.69 8.27 0.72
N ARG A 74 2.45 7.22 1.08
CA ARG A 74 3.52 7.27 2.10
C ARG A 74 4.85 7.69 1.46
N LYS A 75 4.91 8.89 0.89
CA LYS A 75 6.18 9.48 0.43
C LYS A 75 7.10 9.68 1.63
N LYS A 76 8.32 9.13 1.55
CA LYS A 76 9.37 9.25 2.57
C LYS A 76 10.71 9.37 1.86
N ALA A 77 11.61 10.19 2.39
CA ALA A 77 12.93 10.36 1.82
C ALA A 77 14.00 10.47 2.92
N VAL A 78 15.20 9.99 2.61
CA VAL A 78 16.42 10.29 3.35
C VAL A 78 17.38 10.93 2.37
N ILE A 79 17.95 12.07 2.73
CA ILE A 79 18.90 12.82 1.91
C ILE A 79 20.21 12.93 2.69
N CYS A 80 21.32 12.56 2.07
CA CYS A 80 22.64 12.64 2.66
C CYS A 80 23.52 13.62 1.87
N GLY A 81 24.13 14.59 2.53
CA GLY A 81 25.08 15.53 1.95
C GLY A 81 26.39 15.49 2.70
N ILE A 82 27.39 14.75 2.20
CA ILE A 82 28.66 14.57 2.90
C ILE A 82 29.72 15.46 2.26
N SER A 83 30.16 16.49 2.98
CA SER A 83 31.22 17.39 2.51
C SER A 83 32.63 17.01 2.99
N TYR A 84 32.77 16.03 3.90
CA TYR A 84 34.06 15.65 4.49
C TYR A 84 34.92 16.85 4.96
N ARG A 85 34.29 17.85 5.60
CA ARG A 85 34.97 19.06 6.08
C ARG A 85 36.16 18.71 6.96
N TYR A 86 37.24 19.47 6.83
CA TYR A 86 38.50 19.28 7.56
C TYR A 86 39.26 17.99 7.20
N SER A 87 38.95 17.38 6.05
CA SER A 87 39.68 16.23 5.52
C SER A 87 40.42 16.58 4.23
N ARG A 88 41.38 15.73 3.87
CA ARG A 88 42.10 15.81 2.58
C ARG A 88 41.21 15.67 1.34
N HIS A 89 39.96 15.20 1.49
CA HIS A 89 39.01 14.99 0.40
C HIS A 89 37.75 15.85 0.58
N GLU A 90 37.90 17.04 1.15
CA GLU A 90 36.78 17.96 1.36
C GLU A 90 36.08 18.32 0.04
N LEU A 91 34.76 18.15 0.03
CA LEU A 91 33.89 18.43 -1.10
C LEU A 91 33.06 19.68 -0.83
N LYS A 92 33.08 20.61 -1.79
CA LYS A 92 32.21 21.79 -1.80
C LYS A 92 30.91 21.45 -2.51
N GLY A 93 29.81 22.05 -2.05
CA GLY A 93 28.51 21.93 -2.73
C GLY A 93 27.60 20.80 -2.23
N CYS A 94 28.12 19.69 -1.72
CA CYS A 94 27.29 18.51 -1.38
C CYS A 94 26.14 18.81 -0.38
N ILE A 95 26.38 19.66 0.62
CA ILE A 95 25.33 20.10 1.55
C ILE A 95 24.29 20.98 0.86
N ASN A 96 24.71 21.83 -0.08
CA ASN A 96 23.79 22.64 -0.87
C ASN A 96 22.93 21.77 -1.78
N ASP A 97 23.52 20.77 -2.44
CA ASP A 97 22.81 19.83 -3.30
C ASP A 97 21.74 19.07 -2.50
N ALA A 98 22.06 18.63 -1.28
CA ALA A 98 21.10 18.00 -0.38
C ALA A 98 19.91 18.94 -0.05
N LYS A 99 20.18 20.23 0.18
CA LYS A 99 19.12 21.23 0.42
C LYS A 99 18.26 21.47 -0.83
N CYS A 100 18.88 21.56 -2.01
CA CYS A 100 18.17 21.67 -3.28
C CYS A 100 17.27 20.45 -3.52
N MET A 101 17.75 19.23 -3.18
CA MET A 101 16.93 18.02 -3.27
C MET A 101 15.74 18.04 -2.30
N LYS A 102 15.92 18.48 -1.05
CA LYS A 102 14.80 18.67 -0.11
C LYS A 102 13.77 19.65 -0.68
N TYR A 103 14.24 20.79 -1.20
CA TYR A 103 13.38 21.81 -1.81
C TYR A 103 12.58 21.24 -2.99
N LEU A 104 13.23 20.50 -3.90
CA LEU A 104 12.57 19.86 -5.03
C LEU A 104 11.51 18.86 -4.58
N LEU A 105 11.83 18.01 -3.61
CA LEU A 105 10.91 16.98 -3.11
C LEU A 105 9.65 17.59 -2.47
N ILE A 106 9.79 18.69 -1.73
CA ILE A 106 8.65 19.37 -1.11
C ILE A 106 7.81 20.10 -2.17
N ASN A 107 8.44 20.96 -2.97
CA ASN A 107 7.70 21.92 -3.80
C ASN A 107 7.19 21.31 -5.11
N ARG A 108 7.95 20.40 -5.71
CA ARG A 108 7.60 19.79 -6.99
C ARG A 108 6.93 18.43 -6.84
N PHE A 109 7.44 17.62 -5.92
CA PHE A 109 6.94 16.26 -5.73
C PHE A 109 6.00 16.11 -4.53
N HIS A 110 5.75 17.20 -3.81
CA HIS A 110 4.77 17.28 -2.72
C HIS A 110 5.00 16.20 -1.66
N PHE A 111 6.26 16.02 -1.25
CA PHE A 111 6.61 15.25 -0.06
C PHE A 111 6.25 16.08 1.18
N PRO A 112 5.58 15.48 2.19
CA PRO A 112 5.45 16.12 3.50
C PRO A 112 6.84 16.36 4.09
N GLU A 113 7.12 17.57 4.58
CA GLU A 113 8.44 17.90 5.12
C GLU A 113 8.82 16.97 6.29
N SER A 114 7.86 16.64 7.16
CA SER A 114 8.04 15.71 8.29
C SER A 114 8.41 14.28 7.87
N SER A 115 8.31 13.94 6.58
CA SER A 115 8.67 12.63 6.02
C SER A 115 10.08 12.58 5.41
N ILE A 116 10.82 13.69 5.46
CA ILE A 116 12.17 13.83 4.88
C ILE A 116 13.18 13.97 6.01
N ILE A 117 14.16 13.06 6.07
CA ILE A 117 15.30 13.16 7.00
C ILE A 117 16.52 13.64 6.22
N MET A 118 17.22 14.64 6.73
CA MET A 118 18.50 15.12 6.18
C MET A 118 19.66 14.74 7.10
N LEU A 119 20.74 14.22 6.51
CA LEU A 119 22.01 13.91 7.17
C LEU A 119 23.11 14.72 6.46
N THR A 120 23.69 15.72 7.12
CA THR A 120 24.68 16.64 6.52
C THR A 120 25.77 17.01 7.50
#